data_AF-A0A1B0C0B6-F1
#
_entry.id   AF-A0A1B0C0B6-F1
#
_cell.length_a   1.000
_cell.length_b   1.000
_cell.length_c   1.000
_cell.angle_alpha   90.00
_cell.angle_beta   90.00
_cell.angle_gamma   90.00
#
_symmetry.space_group_name_H-M   'P 1'
#
loop_
_entity.id
_entity.type
_entity.pdbx_description
1 polymer ?
#
loop_
_entity_poly.entity_id
_entity_poly.type
_entity_poly.pdbx_seq_one_letter_code
_entity_poly.pdbx_strand_id
1 'polypeptide(L)'
;MGGKPKQTPRTKNNVKPSSSSRSAELLGTAPTFVGFSAHSDFGLIPFAPGFATAELPDTFDASITPQYQLILKKMSKKDSMTKKKALQEFINLISHSELEEMKTILPLWPKFYHNLASDPEHNVRELTQTVLHLLVSKCKKTIAPYLKQLIPVWLASHFDNYAPAASIASTCFTETFTNRIREVCLHCRYEIVDYAIRNLTFHTPATLSPGKNLTSEEAEQKFQRIVICSLKELSFFVEHTAGSDEQKQIQESLQKLLSHQKFWSFAKNKLNAVKAAWFEFMYNMVMYHADAVSPQKNQLIMLSFQNIDESDPLVAPHIWGCVLLLQTNYKDW
;
A
#
# COMPACT_ATOMS: atom_id res chain seq x y z
N MET A 1 40.76 -40.24 48.03
CA MET A 1 39.67 -39.70 48.87
C MET A 1 39.19 -38.37 48.30
N GLY A 2 37.89 -38.25 47.99
CA GLY A 2 37.18 -36.96 47.88
C GLY A 2 36.97 -36.34 46.49
N GLY A 3 36.11 -36.92 45.65
CA GLY A 3 35.52 -36.19 44.50
C GLY A 3 34.29 -35.38 44.94
N LYS A 4 34.28 -34.06 44.70
CA LYS A 4 33.14 -33.16 45.00
C LYS A 4 32.16 -33.06 43.81
N PRO A 5 30.84 -32.97 44.07
CA PRO A 5 29.80 -33.05 43.04
C PRO A 5 29.52 -31.72 42.32
N LYS A 6 29.19 -31.80 41.02
CA LYS A 6 28.69 -30.69 40.19
C LYS A 6 27.32 -30.23 40.67
N GLN A 7 27.21 -28.95 41.05
CA GLN A 7 25.92 -28.29 41.28
C GLN A 7 25.21 -28.03 39.95
N THR A 8 24.05 -28.65 39.76
CA THR A 8 23.07 -28.26 38.75
C THR A 8 22.10 -27.24 39.37
N PRO A 9 21.78 -26.13 38.69
CA PRO A 9 20.78 -25.19 39.19
C PRO A 9 19.40 -25.83 39.21
N ARG A 10 18.73 -25.73 40.37
CA ARG A 10 17.41 -26.28 40.65
C ARG A 10 16.35 -25.31 40.10
N THR A 11 15.67 -25.66 39.02
CA THR A 11 14.48 -24.94 38.56
C THR A 11 13.27 -25.30 39.44
N LYS A 12 12.59 -24.29 39.99
CA LYS A 12 11.30 -24.50 40.66
C LYS A 12 10.27 -25.01 39.64
N ASN A 13 9.45 -25.98 40.04
CA ASN A 13 8.29 -26.53 39.31
C ASN A 13 8.53 -27.52 38.15
N ASN A 14 9.67 -28.23 38.10
CA ASN A 14 9.84 -29.39 37.20
C ASN A 14 9.55 -29.10 35.70
N VAL A 15 9.72 -27.84 35.27
CA VAL A 15 9.53 -27.44 33.88
C VAL A 15 10.83 -27.69 33.10
N LYS A 16 10.72 -28.47 32.02
CA LYS A 16 11.82 -28.80 31.12
C LYS A 16 12.37 -27.50 30.50
N PRO A 17 13.68 -27.22 30.56
CA PRO A 17 14.25 -26.04 29.90
C PRO A 17 14.07 -26.16 28.39
N SER A 18 13.58 -25.09 27.76
CA SER A 18 13.39 -25.02 26.30
C SER A 18 14.73 -25.21 25.58
N SER A 19 14.86 -26.30 24.84
CA SER A 19 16.03 -26.60 24.02
C SER A 19 16.03 -25.71 22.77
N SER A 20 16.94 -24.73 22.72
CA SER A 20 17.15 -23.84 21.57
C SER A 20 17.53 -24.57 20.28
N SER A 21 18.03 -25.81 20.38
CA SER A 21 18.35 -26.66 19.23
C SER A 21 17.13 -27.01 18.37
N ARG A 22 15.97 -27.24 18.98
CA ARG A 22 14.73 -27.60 18.26
C ARG A 22 14.11 -26.39 17.54
N SER A 23 14.37 -25.18 18.02
CA SER A 23 13.98 -23.95 17.34
C SER A 23 14.85 -23.66 16.11
N ALA A 24 16.12 -24.07 16.13
CA ALA A 24 17.01 -23.92 14.97
C ALA A 24 16.63 -24.86 13.81
N GLU A 25 16.13 -26.06 14.09
CA GLU A 25 15.64 -26.99 13.07
C GLU A 25 14.36 -26.48 12.38
N LEU A 26 13.46 -25.80 13.10
CA LEU A 26 12.25 -25.18 12.55
C LEU A 26 12.52 -23.93 11.69
N LEU A 27 13.72 -23.34 11.79
CA LEU A 27 14.20 -22.27 10.91
C LEU A 27 14.81 -22.80 9.60
N GLY A 28 15.10 -24.10 9.52
CA GLY A 28 15.71 -24.74 8.35
C GLY A 28 14.76 -25.01 7.17
N THR A 29 13.44 -24.81 7.33
CA THR A 29 12.43 -25.06 6.29
C THR A 29 11.65 -23.81 5.88
N ALA A 30 12.09 -22.62 6.28
CA ALA A 30 11.60 -21.39 5.66
C ALA A 30 12.13 -21.30 4.21
N PRO A 31 11.31 -20.91 3.22
CA PRO A 31 11.77 -20.77 1.86
C PRO A 31 12.97 -19.81 1.86
N THR A 32 14.06 -20.30 1.29
CA THR A 32 15.33 -19.60 1.14
C THR A 32 15.06 -18.20 0.61
N PHE A 33 15.34 -17.20 1.43
CA PHE A 33 15.38 -15.81 1.00
C PHE A 33 16.51 -15.70 -0.03
N VAL A 34 16.15 -15.65 -1.31
CA VAL A 34 17.08 -15.41 -2.41
C VAL A 34 17.52 -13.95 -2.29
N GLY A 35 18.65 -13.77 -1.62
CA GLY A 35 19.36 -12.50 -1.55
C GLY A 35 19.76 -12.06 -2.95
N PHE A 36 19.27 -10.90 -3.37
CA PHE A 36 19.68 -10.26 -4.60
C PHE A 36 21.13 -9.78 -4.47
N SER A 37 22.01 -10.38 -5.27
CA SER A 37 23.37 -9.92 -5.49
C SER A 37 23.33 -8.51 -6.09
N ALA A 38 23.94 -7.56 -5.40
CA ALA A 38 24.09 -6.18 -5.84
C ALA A 38 25.01 -6.11 -7.07
N HIS A 39 24.45 -5.73 -8.20
CA HIS A 39 25.21 -5.09 -9.28
C HIS A 39 25.01 -3.58 -9.16
N SER A 40 26.12 -2.91 -8.87
CA SER A 40 26.25 -1.47 -8.77
C SER A 40 26.21 -0.86 -10.16
N ASP A 41 25.03 -0.38 -10.57
CA ASP A 41 24.91 0.70 -11.54
C ASP A 41 23.81 1.65 -11.06
N PHE A 42 24.13 2.95 -11.07
CA PHE A 42 23.25 4.01 -10.60
C PHE A 42 21.92 4.00 -11.36
N GLY A 43 20.83 3.66 -10.67
CA GLY A 43 19.47 4.01 -11.10
C GLY A 43 18.46 2.87 -10.99
N LEU A 44 17.58 2.99 -9.99
CA LEU A 44 16.36 2.20 -9.79
C LEU A 44 16.58 0.77 -9.30
N ILE A 45 16.86 0.65 -8.00
CA ILE A 45 16.54 -0.57 -7.25
C ILE A 45 15.05 -0.85 -7.46
N PRO A 46 14.63 -2.06 -7.89
CA PRO A 46 13.23 -2.43 -7.90
C PRO A 46 12.75 -2.42 -6.44
N PHE A 47 12.17 -1.31 -6.02
CA PHE A 47 11.51 -1.23 -4.73
C PHE A 47 10.30 -2.12 -4.84
N ALA A 48 10.34 -3.31 -4.22
CA ALA A 48 9.16 -4.14 -4.03
C ALA A 48 8.32 -3.46 -2.93
N PRO A 49 7.20 -2.81 -3.28
CA PRO A 49 6.38 -2.12 -2.30
C PRO A 49 5.84 -3.12 -1.27
N GLY A 50 5.71 -2.72 0.00
CA GLY A 50 5.10 -3.52 1.07
C GLY A 50 6.00 -4.52 1.81
N PHE A 51 7.25 -4.75 1.39
CA PHE A 51 8.18 -5.64 2.11
C PHE A 51 9.36 -4.93 2.76
N ALA A 52 9.78 -3.80 2.21
CA ALA A 52 10.89 -3.05 2.77
C ALA A 52 10.40 -2.19 3.93
N THR A 53 10.83 -2.52 5.15
CA THR A 53 11.14 -1.45 6.11
C THR A 53 11.97 -0.42 5.37
N ALA A 54 11.76 0.88 5.62
CA ALA A 54 12.64 1.92 5.09
C ALA A 54 14.05 1.74 5.70
N GLU A 55 14.78 0.72 5.26
CA GLU A 55 16.17 0.46 5.61
C GLU A 55 16.92 1.65 5.05
N LEU A 56 17.35 2.52 5.95
CA LEU A 56 18.15 3.65 5.58
C LEU A 56 19.41 3.13 4.90
N PRO A 57 19.91 3.82 3.86
CA PRO A 57 21.26 3.52 3.41
C PRO A 57 22.21 3.66 4.61
N ASP A 58 23.18 2.74 4.72
CA ASP A 58 24.16 2.75 5.81
C ASP A 58 24.92 4.08 5.86
N THR A 59 25.10 4.69 4.70
CA THR A 59 25.69 6.02 4.52
C THR A 59 24.84 6.85 3.56
N PHE A 60 24.54 8.09 3.95
CA PHE A 60 23.95 9.07 3.04
C PHE A 60 25.01 9.64 2.11
N ASP A 61 24.59 10.10 0.93
CA ASP A 61 25.42 10.88 0.04
C ASP A 61 25.90 12.17 0.74
N ALA A 62 27.14 12.58 0.46
CA ALA A 62 27.75 13.76 1.06
C ALA A 62 27.01 15.07 0.72
N SER A 63 26.26 15.09 -0.38
CA SER A 63 25.41 16.23 -0.77
C SER A 63 24.21 16.44 0.14
N ILE A 64 23.80 15.44 0.92
CA ILE A 64 22.66 15.56 1.84
C ILE A 64 23.15 16.15 3.15
N THR A 65 22.63 17.33 3.51
CA THR A 65 23.06 18.03 4.73
C THR A 65 22.83 17.20 5.99
N PRO A 66 23.66 17.32 7.04
CA PRO A 66 23.49 16.58 8.28
C PRO A 66 22.11 16.74 8.92
N GLN A 67 21.48 17.91 8.75
CA GLN A 67 20.14 18.19 9.25
C GLN A 67 19.08 17.32 8.56
N TYR A 68 19.15 17.18 7.23
CA TYR A 68 18.28 16.26 6.49
C TYR A 68 18.51 14.82 6.91
N GLN A 69 19.77 14.39 7.00
CA GLN A 69 20.09 13.02 7.41
C GLN A 69 19.50 12.68 8.79
N LEU A 70 19.60 13.60 9.76
CA LEU A 70 19.04 13.42 11.09
C LEU A 70 17.52 13.26 11.06
N ILE A 71 16.82 14.13 10.33
CA ILE A 71 15.36 14.09 10.20
C ILE A 71 14.91 12.79 9.52
N LEU A 72 15.57 12.40 8.42
CA LEU A 72 15.28 11.14 7.72
C LEU A 72 15.52 9.93 8.63
N LYS A 73 16.59 9.92 9.44
CA LYS A 73 16.84 8.89 10.46
C LYS A 73 15.73 8.81 11.50
N LYS A 74 15.15 9.95 11.90
CA LYS A 74 14.01 10.00 12.82
C LYS A 74 12.72 9.48 12.17
N MET A 75 12.49 9.77 10.89
CA MET A 75 11.32 9.26 10.15
C MET A 75 11.30 7.73 10.00
N SER A 76 12.47 7.08 9.93
CA SER A 76 12.55 5.61 9.85
C SER A 76 12.37 4.89 11.20
N LYS A 77 12.22 5.62 12.32
CA LYS A 77 12.00 5.00 13.63
C LYS A 77 10.63 4.32 13.68
N LYS A 78 10.48 3.31 14.55
CA LYS A 78 9.21 2.58 14.70
C LYS A 78 8.13 3.40 15.43
N ASP A 79 8.55 4.25 16.37
CA ASP A 79 7.68 5.07 17.21
C ASP A 79 6.99 6.19 16.40
N SER A 80 5.67 6.20 16.39
CA SER A 80 4.89 7.15 15.57
C SER A 80 4.97 8.59 16.07
N MET A 81 5.19 8.82 17.37
CA MET A 81 5.42 10.17 17.90
C MET A 81 6.73 10.77 17.38
N THR A 82 7.79 9.97 17.31
CA THR A 82 9.08 10.34 16.73
C THR A 82 8.94 10.65 15.25
N LYS A 83 8.19 9.83 14.50
CA LYS A 83 7.88 10.11 13.08
C LYS A 83 7.11 11.41 12.91
N LYS A 84 6.07 11.64 13.72
CA LYS A 84 5.26 12.87 13.69
C LYS A 84 6.14 14.10 13.86
N LYS A 85 6.99 14.13 14.91
CA LYS A 85 7.93 15.23 15.16
C LYS A 85 8.91 15.40 14.00
N ALA A 86 9.44 14.30 13.46
CA ALA A 86 10.34 14.34 12.32
C ALA A 86 9.68 14.91 11.06
N LEU A 87 8.42 14.56 10.77
CA LEU A 87 7.66 15.11 9.66
C LEU A 87 7.40 16.62 9.84
N GLN A 88 7.05 17.07 11.04
CA GLN A 88 6.89 18.50 11.33
C GLN A 88 8.21 19.28 11.15
N GLU A 89 9.32 18.75 11.66
CA GLU A 89 10.65 19.33 11.46
C GLU A 89 11.03 19.36 9.97
N PHE A 90 10.68 18.31 9.22
CA PHE A 90 10.94 18.23 7.79
C PHE A 90 10.14 19.26 7.00
N ILE A 91 8.83 19.41 7.30
CA ILE A 91 7.98 20.44 6.70
C ILE A 91 8.59 21.82 6.91
N ASN A 92 9.04 22.12 8.13
CA ASN A 92 9.68 23.40 8.43
C ASN A 92 10.98 23.57 7.62
N LEU A 93 11.83 22.54 7.57
CA LEU A 93 13.09 22.58 6.83
C LEU A 93 12.84 22.82 5.33
N ILE A 94 12.05 21.95 4.67
CA ILE A 94 11.78 22.06 3.22
C ILE A 94 11.03 23.33 2.84
N SER A 95 10.28 23.96 3.76
CA SER A 95 9.66 25.27 3.52
C SER A 95 10.70 26.35 3.20
N HIS A 96 11.86 26.28 3.84
CA HIS A 96 12.94 27.27 3.71
C HIS A 96 14.08 26.82 2.77
N SER A 97 14.07 25.55 2.33
CA SER A 97 15.12 25.02 1.46
C SER A 97 14.98 25.45 0.01
N GLU A 98 16.12 25.58 -0.66
CA GLU A 98 16.19 25.91 -2.08
C GLU A 98 16.03 24.66 -2.97
N LEU A 99 15.67 24.86 -4.24
CA LEU A 99 15.42 23.74 -5.17
C LEU A 99 16.61 22.77 -5.29
N GLU A 100 17.85 23.27 -5.26
CA GLU A 100 19.04 22.42 -5.36
C GLU A 100 19.22 21.52 -4.13
N GLU A 101 18.91 22.00 -2.93
CA GLU A 101 18.89 21.16 -1.73
C GLU A 101 17.79 20.10 -1.84
N MET A 102 16.61 20.50 -2.32
CA MET A 102 15.48 19.59 -2.50
C MET A 102 15.80 18.45 -3.47
N LYS A 103 16.56 18.71 -4.54
CA LYS A 103 17.00 17.69 -5.49
C LYS A 103 17.83 16.58 -4.83
N THR A 104 18.56 16.87 -3.76
CA THR A 104 19.36 15.85 -3.05
C THR A 104 18.48 14.89 -2.24
N ILE A 105 17.31 15.33 -1.77
CA ILE A 105 16.41 14.52 -0.94
C ILE A 105 15.32 13.80 -1.74
N LEU A 106 14.93 14.34 -2.91
CA LEU A 106 13.90 13.76 -3.77
C LEU A 106 14.11 12.27 -4.10
N PRO A 107 15.31 11.80 -4.45
CA PRO A 107 15.54 10.38 -4.74
C PRO A 107 15.20 9.44 -3.59
N LEU A 108 15.26 9.95 -2.35
CA LEU A 108 15.00 9.15 -1.15
C LEU A 108 13.52 9.11 -0.78
N TRP A 109 12.78 10.17 -1.14
CA TRP A 109 11.40 10.35 -0.69
C TRP A 109 10.46 9.17 -1.00
N PRO A 110 10.47 8.54 -2.19
CA PRO A 110 9.54 7.45 -2.49
C PRO A 110 9.55 6.30 -1.47
N LYS A 111 10.74 5.95 -0.95
CA LYS A 111 10.92 4.91 0.07
C LYS A 111 10.28 5.28 1.41
N PHE A 112 10.39 6.55 1.81
CA PHE A 112 9.74 7.05 3.02
C PHE A 112 8.24 7.16 2.83
N TYR A 113 7.82 7.74 1.69
CA TYR A 113 6.43 7.99 1.36
C TYR A 113 5.59 6.71 1.46
N HIS A 114 6.05 5.62 0.85
CA HIS A 114 5.37 4.33 0.90
C HIS A 114 5.08 3.84 2.33
N ASN A 115 6.05 3.99 3.22
CA ASN A 115 5.96 3.51 4.61
C ASN A 115 5.17 4.46 5.52
N LEU A 116 5.25 5.76 5.28
CA LEU A 116 4.62 6.77 6.11
C LEU A 116 3.16 7.03 5.72
N ALA A 117 2.84 6.99 4.42
CA ALA A 117 1.47 7.12 3.91
C ALA A 117 0.58 5.95 4.34
N SER A 118 1.17 4.80 4.69
CA SER A 118 0.44 3.64 5.21
C SER A 118 0.48 3.52 6.74
N ASP A 119 1.08 4.47 7.47
CA ASP A 119 1.28 4.36 8.93
C ASP A 119 -0.05 4.16 9.71
N PRO A 120 -0.10 3.35 10.78
CA PRO A 120 -1.28 3.21 11.61
C PRO A 120 -1.78 4.56 12.14
N GLU A 121 -0.88 5.48 12.50
CA GLU A 121 -1.25 6.78 13.05
C GLU A 121 -1.71 7.75 11.96
N HIS A 122 -2.95 8.24 12.08
CA HIS A 122 -3.56 9.15 11.12
C HIS A 122 -2.76 10.46 10.98
N ASN A 123 -2.22 10.98 12.08
CA ASN A 123 -1.40 12.20 12.07
C ASN A 123 -0.10 12.02 11.27
N VAL A 124 0.50 10.82 11.28
CA VAL A 124 1.68 10.53 10.47
C VAL A 124 1.29 10.52 8.99
N ARG A 125 0.15 9.92 8.64
CA ARG A 125 -0.35 9.90 7.26
C ARG A 125 -0.67 11.31 6.75
N GLU A 126 -1.39 12.11 7.53
CA GLU A 126 -1.71 13.50 7.20
C GLU A 126 -0.45 14.32 6.89
N LEU A 127 0.50 14.36 7.82
CA LEU A 127 1.75 15.10 7.65
C LEU A 127 2.58 14.58 6.48
N THR A 128 2.49 13.28 6.17
CA THR A 128 3.14 12.70 4.99
C THR A 128 2.57 13.26 3.70
N GLN A 129 1.25 13.46 3.62
CA GLN A 129 0.63 14.11 2.46
C GLN A 129 1.00 15.59 2.39
N THR A 130 1.09 16.29 3.54
CA THR A 130 1.58 17.68 3.59
C THR A 130 3.01 17.78 3.04
N VAL A 131 3.90 16.85 3.43
CA VAL A 131 5.26 16.80 2.90
C VAL A 131 5.23 16.56 1.39
N LEU A 132 4.49 15.56 0.90
CA LEU A 132 4.40 15.30 -0.54
C LEU A 132 3.93 16.54 -1.30
N HIS A 133 2.90 17.23 -0.81
CA HIS A 133 2.37 18.44 -1.42
C HIS A 133 3.40 19.56 -1.50
N LEU A 134 4.15 19.78 -0.43
CA LEU A 134 5.21 20.78 -0.40
C LEU A 134 6.38 20.39 -1.34
N LEU A 135 6.77 19.12 -1.38
CA LEU A 135 7.79 18.61 -2.30
C LEU A 135 7.39 18.84 -3.75
N VAL A 136 6.18 18.44 -4.13
CA VAL A 136 5.68 18.57 -5.51
C VAL A 136 5.55 20.05 -5.89
N SER A 137 5.04 20.89 -5.00
CA SER A 137 4.88 22.33 -5.25
C SER A 137 6.22 23.04 -5.48
N LYS A 138 7.25 22.69 -4.69
CA LYS A 138 8.60 23.29 -4.82
C LYS A 138 9.40 22.69 -5.97
N CYS A 139 9.33 21.38 -6.16
CA CYS A 139 10.17 20.66 -7.13
C CYS A 139 9.58 20.64 -8.56
N LYS A 140 8.26 20.79 -8.69
CA LYS A 140 7.53 20.80 -9.97
C LYS A 140 7.96 19.63 -10.86
N LYS A 141 8.40 19.91 -12.10
CA LYS A 141 8.83 18.91 -13.09
C LYS A 141 9.96 17.99 -12.60
N THR A 142 10.73 18.40 -11.61
CA THR A 142 11.82 17.60 -11.02
C THR A 142 11.32 16.33 -10.34
N ILE A 143 10.03 16.25 -9.99
CA ILE A 143 9.43 15.02 -9.43
C ILE A 143 9.21 13.92 -10.48
N ALA A 144 9.24 14.27 -11.78
CA ALA A 144 8.85 13.38 -12.87
C ALA A 144 9.55 12.00 -12.86
N PRO A 145 10.87 11.89 -12.59
CA PRO A 145 11.55 10.59 -12.55
C PRO A 145 11.04 9.63 -11.46
N TYR A 146 10.35 10.15 -10.45
CA TYR A 146 9.90 9.39 -9.28
C TYR A 146 8.40 9.06 -9.33
N LEU A 147 7.66 9.54 -10.34
CA LEU A 147 6.20 9.39 -10.40
C LEU A 147 5.76 7.92 -10.34
N LYS A 148 6.43 7.04 -11.07
CA LYS A 148 6.13 5.60 -11.04
C LYS A 148 6.23 4.97 -9.65
N GLN A 149 7.06 5.52 -8.77
CA GLN A 149 7.19 5.05 -7.39
C GLN A 149 6.21 5.74 -6.42
N LEU A 150 5.78 6.96 -6.73
CA LEU A 150 4.93 7.79 -5.87
C LEU A 150 3.44 7.59 -6.15
N ILE A 151 3.06 7.55 -7.44
CA ILE A 151 1.66 7.60 -7.89
C ILE A 151 0.79 6.47 -7.33
N PRO A 152 1.22 5.20 -7.24
CA PRO A 152 0.36 4.16 -6.68
C PRO A 152 -0.06 4.45 -5.23
N VAL A 153 0.92 4.81 -4.40
CA VAL A 153 0.66 5.14 -2.98
C VAL A 153 -0.12 6.45 -2.86
N TRP A 154 0.17 7.41 -3.72
CA TRP A 154 -0.48 8.72 -3.71
C TRP A 154 -1.94 8.63 -4.11
N LEU A 155 -2.24 7.90 -5.19
CA LEU A 155 -3.61 7.70 -5.64
C LEU A 155 -4.43 6.93 -4.59
N ALA A 156 -3.87 5.86 -4.01
CA ALA A 156 -4.52 5.16 -2.90
C ALA A 156 -4.79 6.08 -1.69
N SER A 157 -3.92 7.06 -1.44
CA SER A 157 -4.06 8.02 -0.33
C SER A 157 -5.27 8.96 -0.51
N HIS A 158 -5.83 9.11 -1.71
CA HIS A 158 -7.10 9.86 -1.91
C HIS A 158 -8.25 9.26 -1.12
N PHE A 159 -8.16 7.96 -0.85
CA PHE A 159 -9.24 7.17 -0.28
C PHE A 159 -8.96 6.77 1.18
N ASP A 160 -8.03 7.47 1.84
CA ASP A 160 -7.77 7.26 3.26
C ASP A 160 -9.04 7.49 4.09
N ASN A 161 -9.24 6.67 5.12
CA ASN A 161 -10.41 6.81 6.00
C ASN A 161 -10.30 8.03 6.95
N TYR A 162 -9.13 8.65 7.05
CA TYR A 162 -8.94 9.91 7.75
C TYR A 162 -9.03 11.07 6.77
N ALA A 163 -10.15 11.80 6.83
CA ALA A 163 -10.51 12.84 5.86
C ALA A 163 -9.42 13.92 5.62
N PRO A 164 -8.68 14.41 6.64
CA PRO A 164 -7.59 15.37 6.39
C PRO A 164 -6.48 14.82 5.49
N ALA A 165 -6.06 13.57 5.70
CA ALA A 165 -5.04 12.94 4.85
C ALA A 165 -5.54 12.76 3.41
N ALA A 166 -6.77 12.26 3.26
CA ALA A 166 -7.41 12.07 1.96
C ALA A 166 -7.57 13.38 1.18
N SER A 167 -8.00 14.45 1.86
CA SER A 167 -8.20 15.77 1.27
C SER A 167 -6.90 16.39 0.77
N ILE A 168 -5.82 16.33 1.56
CA ILE A 168 -4.50 16.84 1.15
C ILE A 168 -3.98 16.05 -0.06
N ALA A 169 -4.06 14.72 -0.02
CA ALA A 169 -3.61 13.88 -1.12
C ALA A 169 -4.36 14.21 -2.43
N SER A 170 -5.70 14.30 -2.35
CA SER A 170 -6.58 14.57 -3.50
C SER A 170 -6.36 15.97 -4.08
N THR A 171 -6.24 16.98 -3.21
CA THR A 171 -5.95 18.36 -3.60
C THR A 171 -4.61 18.44 -4.31
N CYS A 172 -3.56 17.89 -3.69
CA CYS A 172 -2.23 17.88 -4.27
C CYS A 172 -2.22 17.19 -5.64
N PHE A 173 -2.90 16.06 -5.79
CA PHE A 173 -2.94 15.31 -7.05
C PHE A 173 -3.67 16.08 -8.14
N THR A 174 -4.83 16.66 -7.82
CA THR A 174 -5.66 17.42 -8.77
C THR A 174 -4.93 18.69 -9.24
N GLU A 175 -4.27 19.40 -8.33
CA GLU A 175 -3.44 20.56 -8.67
C GLU A 175 -2.23 20.17 -9.54
N THR A 176 -1.59 19.04 -9.26
CA THR A 176 -0.39 18.60 -9.99
C THR A 176 -0.71 18.10 -11.39
N PHE A 177 -1.82 17.38 -11.54
CA PHE A 177 -2.22 16.72 -12.79
C PHE A 177 -3.51 17.29 -13.38
N THR A 178 -3.76 18.60 -13.18
CA THR A 178 -4.92 19.29 -13.77
C THR A 178 -5.01 19.01 -15.27
N ASN A 179 -6.14 18.43 -15.72
CA ASN A 179 -6.40 17.96 -17.09
C ASN A 179 -5.47 16.84 -17.61
N ARG A 180 -4.65 16.23 -16.75
CA ARG A 180 -3.66 15.20 -17.10
C ARG A 180 -3.80 13.92 -16.27
N ILE A 181 -4.90 13.78 -15.54
CA ILE A 181 -5.18 12.61 -14.69
C ILE A 181 -5.09 11.30 -15.51
N ARG A 182 -5.77 11.26 -16.66
CA ARG A 182 -5.71 10.10 -17.56
C ARG A 182 -4.29 9.76 -17.98
N GLU A 183 -3.50 10.76 -18.34
CA GLU A 183 -2.14 10.59 -18.82
C GLU A 183 -1.22 10.04 -17.73
N VAL A 184 -1.32 10.54 -16.49
CA VAL A 184 -0.50 10.03 -15.37
C VAL A 184 -0.93 8.61 -14.97
N CYS A 185 -2.23 8.31 -14.99
CA CYS A 185 -2.73 6.95 -14.77
C CYS A 185 -2.18 5.98 -15.82
N LEU A 186 -2.24 6.33 -17.12
CA LEU A 186 -1.68 5.50 -18.19
C LEU A 186 -0.16 5.38 -18.10
N HIS A 187 0.55 6.45 -17.72
CA HIS A 187 2.00 6.44 -17.55
C HIS A 187 2.46 5.49 -16.43
N CYS A 188 1.69 5.42 -15.33
CA CYS A 188 2.00 4.61 -14.14
C CYS A 188 1.12 3.34 -14.04
N ARG A 189 0.48 2.91 -15.13
CA ARG A 189 -0.54 1.85 -15.13
C ARG A 189 -0.06 0.53 -14.52
N TYR A 190 1.17 0.13 -14.83
CA TYR A 190 1.73 -1.12 -14.34
C TYR A 190 1.97 -1.03 -12.82
N GLU A 191 2.51 0.09 -12.36
CA GLU A 191 2.84 0.31 -10.96
C GLU A 191 1.59 0.44 -10.08
N ILE A 192 0.54 1.11 -10.58
CA ILE A 192 -0.77 1.22 -9.92
C ILE A 192 -1.40 -0.16 -9.73
N VAL A 193 -1.55 -0.92 -10.83
CA VAL A 193 -2.21 -2.23 -10.79
C VAL A 193 -1.40 -3.23 -9.97
N ASP A 194 -0.08 -3.25 -10.10
CA ASP A 194 0.79 -4.13 -9.31
C ASP A 194 0.72 -3.83 -7.80
N TYR A 195 0.72 -2.55 -7.42
CA TYR A 195 0.57 -2.13 -6.03
C TYR A 195 -0.74 -2.61 -5.41
N ALA A 196 -1.86 -2.37 -6.08
CA ALA A 196 -3.16 -2.82 -5.61
C ALA A 196 -3.25 -4.36 -5.57
N ILE A 197 -2.75 -5.06 -6.59
CA ILE A 197 -2.73 -6.54 -6.61
C ILE A 197 -1.98 -7.08 -5.40
N ARG A 198 -0.78 -6.57 -5.09
CA ARG A 198 -0.01 -7.06 -3.94
C ARG A 198 -0.71 -6.79 -2.61
N ASN A 199 -1.34 -5.62 -2.44
CA ASN A 199 -2.15 -5.31 -1.26
C ASN A 199 -3.32 -6.30 -1.09
N LEU A 200 -4.01 -6.64 -2.18
CA LEU A 200 -5.22 -7.45 -2.15
C LEU A 200 -4.95 -8.96 -2.12
N THR A 201 -3.86 -9.42 -2.71
CA THR A 201 -3.58 -10.86 -2.91
C THR A 201 -2.48 -11.35 -1.98
N PHE A 202 -1.40 -10.59 -1.80
CA PHE A 202 -0.26 -11.02 -1.01
C PHE A 202 -0.41 -10.65 0.47
N HIS A 203 -0.67 -9.38 0.79
CA HIS A 203 -0.60 -8.90 2.17
C HIS A 203 -1.74 -9.39 3.07
N THR A 204 -1.41 -9.64 4.33
CA THR A 204 -2.31 -9.92 5.45
C THR A 204 -2.04 -8.93 6.60
N PRO A 205 -2.88 -8.86 7.64
CA PRO A 205 -2.61 -8.05 8.83
C PRO A 205 -1.21 -8.25 9.41
N ALA A 206 -0.73 -9.50 9.43
CA ALA A 206 0.59 -9.86 9.96
C ALA A 206 1.75 -9.40 9.07
N THR A 207 1.59 -9.44 7.74
CA THR A 207 2.69 -9.14 6.80
C THR A 207 2.84 -7.66 6.46
N LEU A 208 1.83 -6.83 6.74
CA LEU A 208 1.78 -5.44 6.27
C LEU A 208 2.51 -4.46 7.22
N SER A 209 2.92 -4.93 8.40
CA SER A 209 3.72 -4.17 9.36
C SER A 209 4.77 -5.05 10.03
N PRO A 210 5.67 -5.70 9.26
CA PRO A 210 6.64 -6.62 9.84
C PRO A 210 7.51 -5.85 10.84
N GLY A 211 7.64 -6.40 12.05
CA GLY A 211 8.47 -5.81 13.11
C GLY A 211 7.91 -4.54 13.77
N LYS A 212 6.65 -4.15 13.53
CA LYS A 212 5.93 -3.17 14.38
C LYS A 212 5.21 -3.90 15.52
N ASN A 213 5.21 -3.30 16.71
CA ASN A 213 4.47 -3.81 17.86
C ASN A 213 3.02 -3.30 17.80
N LEU A 214 2.25 -3.80 16.84
CA LEU A 214 0.81 -3.53 16.75
C LEU A 214 0.03 -4.62 17.49
N THR A 215 -1.05 -4.22 18.14
CA THR A 215 -2.09 -5.15 18.55
C THR A 215 -2.73 -5.81 17.33
N SER A 216 -3.38 -6.96 17.54
CA SER A 216 -4.10 -7.65 16.45
C SER A 216 -5.19 -6.76 15.84
N GLU A 217 -5.84 -5.93 16.65
CA GLU A 217 -6.89 -5.02 16.19
C GLU A 217 -6.31 -3.90 15.32
N GLU A 218 -5.23 -3.24 15.75
CA GLU A 218 -4.57 -2.19 14.97
C GLU A 218 -4.03 -2.73 13.63
N ALA A 219 -3.47 -3.94 13.63
CA ALA A 219 -3.01 -4.60 12.42
C ALA A 219 -4.16 -4.89 11.45
N GLU A 220 -5.31 -5.35 11.97
CA GLU A 220 -6.51 -5.61 11.18
C GLU A 220 -7.10 -4.31 10.62
N GLN A 221 -7.26 -3.27 11.44
CA GLN A 221 -7.76 -1.96 11.01
C GLN A 221 -6.86 -1.35 9.92
N LYS A 222 -5.53 -1.45 10.07
CA LYS A 222 -4.58 -1.01 9.05
C LYS A 222 -4.77 -1.80 7.75
N PHE A 223 -4.87 -3.13 7.83
CA PHE A 223 -5.06 -3.97 6.65
C PHE A 223 -6.38 -3.65 5.93
N GLN A 224 -7.49 -3.54 6.65
CA GLN A 224 -8.80 -3.18 6.10
C GLN A 224 -8.77 -1.83 5.40
N ARG A 225 -8.11 -0.82 6.00
CA ARG A 225 -7.91 0.49 5.35
C ARG A 225 -7.15 0.34 4.03
N ILE A 226 -6.06 -0.42 4.00
CA ILE A 226 -5.27 -0.63 2.78
C ILE A 226 -6.08 -1.35 1.71
N VAL A 227 -6.89 -2.35 2.08
CA VAL A 227 -7.80 -3.04 1.16
C VAL A 227 -8.80 -2.05 0.55
N ILE A 228 -9.45 -1.22 1.37
CA ILE A 228 -10.41 -0.20 0.90
C ILE A 228 -9.72 0.78 -0.06
N CYS A 229 -8.56 1.32 0.34
CA CYS A 229 -7.83 2.29 -0.49
C CYS A 229 -7.41 1.68 -1.83
N SER A 230 -6.95 0.42 -1.85
CA SER A 230 -6.51 -0.27 -3.08
C SER A 230 -7.68 -0.57 -4.02
N LEU A 231 -8.85 -0.95 -3.48
CA LEU A 231 -10.05 -1.18 -4.30
C LEU A 231 -10.55 0.13 -4.92
N LYS A 232 -10.57 1.22 -4.14
CA LYS A 232 -10.97 2.54 -4.65
C LYS A 232 -9.95 3.15 -5.61
N GLU A 233 -8.65 2.91 -5.39
CA GLU A 233 -7.59 3.24 -6.34
C GLU A 233 -7.83 2.56 -7.69
N LEU A 234 -8.12 1.25 -7.68
CA LEU A 234 -8.43 0.51 -8.91
C LEU A 234 -9.74 1.00 -9.56
N SER A 235 -10.78 1.29 -8.76
CA SER A 235 -12.06 1.87 -9.21
C SER A 235 -11.82 3.18 -9.98
N PHE A 236 -11.07 4.11 -9.38
CA PHE A 236 -10.67 5.35 -10.02
C PHE A 236 -9.83 5.12 -11.28
N PHE A 237 -8.86 4.21 -11.22
CA PHE A 237 -7.96 3.93 -12.33
C PHE A 237 -8.70 3.41 -13.57
N VAL A 238 -9.63 2.46 -13.42
CA VAL A 238 -10.37 1.90 -14.57
C VAL A 238 -11.31 2.93 -15.21
N GLU A 239 -11.94 3.78 -14.39
CA GLU A 239 -12.77 4.88 -14.89
C GLU A 239 -11.94 5.88 -15.71
N HIS A 240 -10.79 6.31 -15.18
CA HIS A 240 -9.98 7.35 -15.80
C HIS A 240 -9.13 6.85 -16.98
N THR A 241 -9.02 5.54 -17.18
CA THR A 241 -8.29 4.92 -18.30
C THR A 241 -9.20 4.26 -19.34
N ALA A 242 -10.52 4.37 -19.18
CA ALA A 242 -11.50 3.87 -20.13
C ALA A 242 -11.24 4.39 -21.56
N GLY A 243 -11.44 3.51 -22.54
CA GLY A 243 -11.25 3.82 -23.96
C GLY A 243 -9.81 4.18 -24.36
N SER A 244 -8.81 3.70 -23.61
CA SER A 244 -7.39 3.86 -23.97
C SER A 244 -6.93 2.79 -24.96
N ASP A 245 -5.93 3.13 -25.77
CA ASP A 245 -5.29 2.18 -26.69
C ASP A 245 -4.59 1.05 -25.91
N GLU A 246 -4.23 1.30 -24.64
CA GLU A 246 -3.65 0.33 -23.71
C GLU A 246 -4.69 -0.56 -23.01
N GLN A 247 -5.99 -0.45 -23.33
CA GLN A 247 -7.07 -1.16 -22.64
C GLN A 247 -6.83 -2.67 -22.54
N LYS A 248 -6.30 -3.32 -23.58
CA LYS A 248 -5.97 -4.75 -23.56
C LYS A 248 -4.90 -5.09 -22.50
N GLN A 249 -3.84 -4.30 -22.40
CA GLN A 249 -2.77 -4.51 -21.40
C GLN A 249 -3.29 -4.31 -19.97
N ILE A 250 -4.19 -3.34 -19.79
CA ILE A 250 -4.85 -3.07 -18.52
C ILE A 250 -5.72 -4.27 -18.13
N GLN A 251 -6.55 -4.76 -19.05
CA GLN A 251 -7.41 -5.94 -18.84
C GLN A 251 -6.58 -7.19 -18.49
N GLU A 252 -5.51 -7.47 -19.22
CA GLU A 252 -4.61 -8.61 -18.93
C GLU A 252 -3.98 -8.52 -17.53
N SER A 253 -3.63 -7.30 -17.09
CA SER A 253 -3.08 -7.08 -15.75
C SER A 253 -4.14 -7.27 -14.66
N LEU A 254 -5.36 -6.77 -14.87
CA LEU A 254 -6.49 -6.93 -13.96
C LEU A 254 -6.98 -8.38 -13.88
N GLN A 255 -6.82 -9.17 -14.95
CA GLN A 255 -7.18 -10.59 -14.95
C GLN A 255 -6.43 -11.39 -13.87
N LYS A 256 -5.20 -10.98 -13.54
CA LYS A 256 -4.43 -11.60 -12.43
C LYS A 256 -5.14 -11.44 -11.09
N LEU A 257 -5.78 -10.29 -10.87
CA LEU A 257 -6.57 -10.03 -9.67
C LEU A 257 -7.87 -10.84 -9.69
N LEU A 258 -8.62 -10.80 -10.79
CA LEU A 258 -9.90 -11.50 -10.95
C LEU A 258 -9.76 -13.02 -10.85
N SER A 259 -8.59 -13.57 -11.18
CA SER A 259 -8.32 -15.01 -11.06
C SER A 259 -7.96 -15.43 -9.63
N HIS A 260 -7.73 -14.49 -8.71
CA HIS A 260 -7.23 -14.78 -7.36
C HIS A 260 -8.37 -14.90 -6.33
N GLN A 261 -8.54 -16.08 -5.70
CA GLN A 261 -9.68 -16.35 -4.82
C GLN A 261 -9.79 -15.42 -3.60
N LYS A 262 -8.66 -14.99 -3.03
CA LYS A 262 -8.65 -14.02 -1.92
C LYS A 262 -9.34 -12.71 -2.28
N PHE A 263 -9.22 -12.24 -3.52
CA PHE A 263 -9.90 -11.02 -3.96
C PHE A 263 -11.42 -11.12 -3.82
N TRP A 264 -12.00 -12.25 -4.23
CA TRP A 264 -13.44 -12.50 -4.13
C TRP A 264 -13.94 -12.65 -2.69
N SER A 265 -13.06 -12.98 -1.74
CA SER A 265 -13.45 -13.06 -0.33
C SER A 265 -13.84 -11.71 0.27
N PHE A 266 -13.36 -10.59 -0.31
CA PHE A 266 -13.69 -9.24 0.17
C PHE A 266 -15.17 -8.88 -0.04
N ALA A 267 -15.86 -9.47 -1.01
CA ALA A 267 -17.30 -9.32 -1.21
C ALA A 267 -18.12 -9.82 0.01
N LYS A 268 -17.54 -10.70 0.83
CA LYS A 268 -18.16 -11.29 2.02
C LYS A 268 -17.54 -10.76 3.33
N ASN A 269 -16.80 -9.66 3.26
CA ASN A 269 -16.15 -9.09 4.43
C ASN A 269 -17.19 -8.60 5.44
N LYS A 270 -16.90 -8.74 6.74
CA LYS A 270 -17.80 -8.29 7.82
C LYS A 270 -17.91 -6.76 7.87
N LEU A 271 -16.88 -6.04 7.41
CA LEU A 271 -16.89 -4.59 7.35
C LEU A 271 -17.58 -4.11 6.07
N ASN A 272 -18.70 -3.40 6.21
CA ASN A 272 -19.48 -2.88 5.10
C ASN A 272 -18.65 -1.96 4.18
N ALA A 273 -17.70 -1.19 4.73
CA ALA A 273 -16.80 -0.37 3.91
C ALA A 273 -15.91 -1.19 2.95
N VAL A 274 -15.50 -2.40 3.32
CA VAL A 274 -14.74 -3.29 2.42
C VAL A 274 -15.67 -3.86 1.35
N LYS A 275 -16.87 -4.32 1.72
CA LYS A 275 -17.86 -4.81 0.76
C LYS A 275 -18.23 -3.73 -0.27
N ALA A 276 -18.51 -2.52 0.21
CA ALA A 276 -18.83 -1.37 -0.64
C ALA A 276 -17.73 -1.08 -1.64
N ALA A 277 -16.48 -0.93 -1.19
CA ALA A 277 -15.34 -0.68 -2.07
C ALA A 277 -15.13 -1.81 -3.10
N TRP A 278 -15.41 -3.06 -2.71
CA TRP A 278 -15.29 -4.20 -3.62
C TRP A 278 -16.39 -4.18 -4.69
N PHE A 279 -17.65 -3.98 -4.32
CA PHE A 279 -18.76 -3.88 -5.28
C PHE A 279 -18.64 -2.63 -6.15
N GLU A 280 -18.13 -1.51 -5.63
CA GLU A 280 -17.83 -0.30 -6.40
C GLU A 280 -16.78 -0.60 -7.49
N PHE A 281 -15.69 -1.28 -7.13
CA PHE A 281 -14.69 -1.67 -8.10
C PHE A 281 -15.26 -2.65 -9.16
N MET A 282 -16.03 -3.65 -8.75
CA MET A 282 -16.65 -4.58 -9.70
C MET A 282 -17.69 -3.91 -10.60
N TYR A 283 -18.45 -2.94 -10.08
CA TYR A 283 -19.35 -2.10 -10.86
C TYR A 283 -18.57 -1.41 -12.00
N ASN A 284 -17.47 -0.74 -11.66
CA ASN A 284 -16.64 -0.05 -12.65
C ASN A 284 -15.92 -1.01 -13.60
N MET A 285 -15.54 -2.20 -13.14
CA MET A 285 -15.02 -3.26 -14.00
C MET A 285 -16.05 -3.72 -15.04
N VAL A 286 -17.31 -3.93 -14.66
CA VAL A 286 -18.35 -4.31 -15.64
C VAL A 286 -18.68 -3.12 -16.55
N MET A 287 -18.70 -1.90 -16.02
CA MET A 287 -18.99 -0.69 -16.79
C MET A 287 -17.97 -0.45 -17.91
N TYR A 288 -16.67 -0.56 -17.61
CA TYR A 288 -15.59 -0.15 -18.53
C TYR A 288 -14.83 -1.33 -19.14
N HIS A 289 -14.88 -2.51 -18.52
CA HIS A 289 -14.07 -3.68 -18.87
C HIS A 289 -14.85 -5.01 -18.76
N ALA A 290 -16.11 -5.04 -19.19
CA ALA A 290 -16.95 -6.24 -19.15
C ALA A 290 -16.25 -7.50 -19.69
N ASP A 291 -15.54 -7.39 -20.83
CA ASP A 291 -14.81 -8.52 -21.42
C ASP A 291 -13.81 -9.18 -20.45
N ALA A 292 -13.15 -8.40 -19.61
CA ALA A 292 -12.21 -8.91 -18.61
C ALA A 292 -12.93 -9.61 -17.43
N VAL A 293 -14.17 -9.23 -17.13
CA VAL A 293 -14.98 -9.87 -16.08
C VAL A 293 -15.64 -11.16 -16.58
N SER A 294 -15.85 -11.27 -17.90
CA SER A 294 -16.56 -12.39 -18.55
C SER A 294 -16.15 -13.79 -18.04
N PRO A 295 -14.86 -14.14 -17.85
CA PRO A 295 -14.47 -15.46 -17.37
C PRO A 295 -14.94 -15.77 -15.95
N GLN A 296 -15.15 -14.75 -15.12
CA GLN A 296 -15.63 -14.87 -13.74
C GLN A 296 -17.07 -14.35 -13.56
N LYS A 297 -17.79 -14.05 -14.64
CA LYS A 297 -19.11 -13.41 -14.56
C LYS A 297 -20.05 -14.15 -13.61
N ASN A 298 -20.19 -15.48 -13.74
CA ASN A 298 -21.08 -16.31 -12.92
C ASN A 298 -20.81 -16.18 -11.42
N GLN A 299 -19.53 -16.00 -11.03
CA GLN A 299 -19.16 -15.77 -9.65
C GLN A 299 -19.65 -14.40 -9.16
N LEU A 300 -19.53 -13.36 -9.99
CA LEU A 300 -20.08 -12.04 -9.70
C LEU A 300 -21.62 -12.06 -9.67
N ILE A 301 -22.29 -12.72 -10.63
CA ILE A 301 -23.75 -12.90 -10.64
C ILE A 301 -24.21 -13.45 -9.28
N MET A 302 -23.65 -14.59 -8.88
CA MET A 302 -23.98 -15.25 -7.63
C MET A 302 -23.74 -14.33 -6.42
N LEU A 303 -22.62 -13.62 -6.36
CA LEU A 303 -22.32 -12.72 -5.24
C LEU A 303 -23.26 -11.52 -5.18
N SER A 304 -23.61 -10.92 -6.32
CA SER A 304 -24.56 -9.81 -6.38
C SER A 304 -25.95 -10.25 -5.88
N PHE A 305 -26.44 -11.41 -6.31
CA PHE A 305 -27.73 -11.93 -5.83
C PHE A 305 -27.71 -12.37 -4.36
N GLN A 306 -26.59 -12.95 -3.89
CA GLN A 306 -26.45 -13.33 -2.48
C GLN A 306 -26.49 -12.14 -1.52
N ASN A 307 -26.27 -10.91 -2.01
CA ASN A 307 -26.28 -9.69 -1.21
C ASN A 307 -27.37 -8.71 -1.68
N ILE A 308 -28.35 -9.14 -2.48
CA ILE A 308 -29.37 -8.24 -3.05
C ILE A 308 -30.29 -7.61 -2.00
N ASP A 309 -30.40 -8.26 -0.84
CA ASP A 309 -31.16 -7.82 0.34
C ASP A 309 -30.33 -6.93 1.29
N GLU A 310 -29.07 -6.62 0.94
CA GLU A 310 -28.24 -5.69 1.69
C GLU A 310 -28.91 -4.31 1.76
N SER A 311 -29.05 -3.79 2.97
CA SER A 311 -29.77 -2.54 3.26
C SER A 311 -28.85 -1.42 3.72
N ASP A 312 -27.57 -1.70 3.98
CA ASP A 312 -26.59 -0.67 4.30
C ASP A 312 -26.43 0.30 3.11
N PRO A 313 -26.66 1.62 3.31
CA PRO A 313 -26.63 2.61 2.25
C PRO A 313 -25.25 2.79 1.62
N LEU A 314 -24.17 2.37 2.28
CA LEU A 314 -22.82 2.38 1.73
C LEU A 314 -22.60 1.25 0.71
N VAL A 315 -23.31 0.13 0.84
CA VAL A 315 -23.07 -1.07 0.03
C VAL A 315 -24.14 -1.25 -1.04
N ALA A 316 -25.42 -1.08 -0.67
CA ALA A 316 -26.57 -1.40 -1.51
C ALA A 316 -26.52 -0.74 -2.91
N PRO A 317 -26.16 0.55 -3.07
CA PRO A 317 -26.12 1.17 -4.39
C PRO A 317 -25.17 0.47 -5.37
N HIS A 318 -24.02 0.00 -4.89
CA HIS A 318 -23.03 -0.68 -5.71
C HIS A 318 -23.46 -2.09 -6.10
N ILE A 319 -24.16 -2.80 -5.22
CA ILE A 319 -24.73 -4.13 -5.52
C ILE A 319 -25.80 -4.00 -6.61
N TRP A 320 -26.75 -3.09 -6.44
CA TRP A 320 -27.79 -2.84 -7.43
C TRP A 320 -27.21 -2.37 -8.76
N GLY A 321 -26.20 -1.50 -8.73
CA GLY A 321 -25.46 -1.11 -9.91
C GLY A 321 -24.84 -2.31 -10.63
N CYS A 322 -24.21 -3.23 -9.90
CA CYS A 322 -23.66 -4.46 -10.49
C CYS A 322 -24.76 -5.29 -11.16
N VAL A 323 -25.88 -5.56 -10.48
CA VAL A 323 -27.01 -6.34 -11.03
C VAL A 323 -27.50 -5.75 -12.36
N LEU A 324 -27.74 -4.44 -12.40
CA LEU A 324 -28.20 -3.76 -13.61
C LEU A 324 -27.18 -3.83 -14.75
N LEU A 325 -25.90 -3.59 -14.45
CA LEU A 325 -24.85 -3.64 -15.46
C LEU A 325 -24.66 -5.06 -15.99
N LEU A 326 -24.73 -6.06 -15.13
CA LEU A 326 -24.55 -7.44 -15.55
C LEU A 326 -25.70 -7.92 -16.44
N GLN A 327 -26.96 -7.56 -16.12
CA GLN A 327 -28.12 -7.79 -17.01
C GLN A 327 -27.96 -7.12 -18.38
N THR A 328 -27.35 -5.93 -18.40
CA THR A 328 -27.17 -5.15 -19.62
C THR A 328 -26.04 -5.70 -20.49
N ASN A 329 -24.96 -6.18 -19.87
CA ASN A 329 -23.74 -6.59 -20.58
C ASN A 329 -23.68 -8.10 -20.92
N TYR A 330 -24.42 -8.96 -20.20
CA TYR A 330 -24.40 -10.40 -20.42
C TYR A 330 -25.81 -10.93 -20.71
N LYS A 331 -26.00 -11.48 -21.91
CA LYS A 331 -27.30 -12.03 -22.35
C LYS A 331 -27.74 -13.27 -21.58
N ASP A 332 -26.78 -13.97 -20.98
CA ASP A 332 -26.93 -15.20 -20.20
C ASP A 332 -26.76 -14.94 -18.68
N TRP A 333 -27.19 -13.76 -18.23
CA TRP A 333 -27.21 -13.35 -16.83
C TRP A 333 -28.07 -14.27 -15.95
#